data_AF-A0A8W8IRA0-F1
#
_entry.id   AF-A0A8W8IRA0-F1
#
_cell.length_a   1.000
_cell.length_b   1.000
_cell.length_c   1.000
_cell.angle_alpha   90.00
_cell.angle_beta   90.00
_cell.angle_gamma   90.00
#
_symmetry.space_group_name_H-M   'P 1'
#
loop_
_entity.id
_entity.type
_entity.pdbx_description
1 polymer ?
#
loop_
_entity_poly.entity_id
_entity_poly.type
_entity_poly.pdbx_seq_one_letter_code
_entity_poly.pdbx_strand_id
1 'polypeptide(L)'
;NWHLQTGTDELSADDENAIREYLCTKAYLDAMDGFNEWFNKFHHTKPAEPSAPHAASFTEKVAFEHRLKQYDQELERWQRGLLAQTENTTKLIYNVLLFANGGWMVDQREDDSDSGRKQQLESLRQLTIPRLCFLLHDILHKTEQYGACLQIADHVASEQFTLYKVFRQDELQHLLHLLRESSVAVLNQNKDPLGYEIE
;
A
#
# COMPACT_ATOMS: atom_id res chain seq x y z
N ASN A 1 -3.79 -41.42 -28.28
CA ASN A 1 -2.41 -41.51 -27.74
C ASN A 1 -1.80 -40.17 -27.33
N TRP A 2 -2.54 -39.05 -27.31
CA TRP A 2 -2.02 -37.75 -26.85
C TRP A 2 -2.21 -37.50 -25.34
N HIS A 3 -2.98 -38.36 -24.65
CA HIS A 3 -3.27 -38.27 -23.21
C HIS A 3 -2.21 -38.90 -22.29
N LEU A 4 -1.13 -39.50 -22.83
CA LEU A 4 -0.12 -40.24 -22.05
C LEU A 4 1.22 -39.50 -21.89
N GLN A 5 1.39 -38.33 -22.51
CA GLN A 5 2.65 -37.58 -22.51
C GLN A 5 2.55 -36.16 -21.91
N THR A 6 1.35 -35.65 -21.68
CA THR A 6 1.19 -34.35 -21.03
C THR A 6 1.14 -34.52 -19.52
N GLY A 7 2.22 -34.13 -18.83
CA GLY A 7 2.28 -34.07 -17.36
C GLY A 7 3.52 -34.67 -16.70
N THR A 8 4.51 -35.17 -17.46
CA THR A 8 5.76 -35.75 -16.91
C THR A 8 7.02 -34.93 -17.15
N ASP A 9 6.98 -33.98 -18.09
CA ASP A 9 8.13 -33.14 -18.41
C ASP A 9 8.06 -31.84 -17.59
N GLU A 10 9.18 -31.46 -16.97
CA GLU A 10 9.32 -30.18 -16.28
C GLU A 10 9.02 -29.03 -17.25
N LEU A 11 8.35 -27.98 -16.76
CA LEU A 11 8.07 -26.79 -17.55
C LEU A 11 9.39 -26.17 -18.04
N SER A 12 9.35 -25.57 -19.22
CA SER A 12 10.50 -24.82 -19.72
C SER A 12 10.75 -23.61 -18.81
N ALA A 13 12.01 -23.14 -18.75
CA ALA A 13 12.35 -21.94 -17.98
C ALA A 13 11.52 -20.72 -18.44
N ASP A 14 11.27 -20.61 -19.74
CA ASP A 14 10.48 -19.55 -20.35
C ASP A 14 9.02 -19.59 -19.87
N ASP A 15 8.40 -20.77 -19.86
CA ASP A 15 7.01 -20.93 -19.41
C ASP A 15 6.88 -20.64 -17.91
N GLU A 16 7.81 -21.12 -17.07
CA GLU A 16 7.80 -20.85 -15.63
C GLU A 16 7.99 -19.35 -15.32
N ASN A 17 8.94 -18.71 -15.99
CA ASN A 17 9.19 -17.28 -15.85
C ASN A 17 7.99 -16.46 -16.36
N ALA A 18 7.35 -16.85 -17.46
CA ALA A 18 6.14 -16.18 -17.97
C ALA A 18 4.95 -16.32 -17.01
N ILE A 19 4.72 -17.50 -16.43
CA ILE A 19 3.69 -17.69 -15.39
C ILE A 19 3.96 -16.78 -14.20
N ARG A 20 5.22 -16.72 -13.74
CA ARG A 20 5.61 -15.86 -12.62
C ARG A 20 5.43 -14.38 -12.94
N GLU A 21 5.84 -13.94 -14.12
CA GLU A 21 5.68 -12.56 -14.60
C GLU A 21 4.20 -12.16 -14.66
N TYR A 22 3.33 -13.06 -15.13
CA TYR A 22 1.88 -12.86 -15.11
C TYR A 22 1.35 -12.68 -13.67
N LEU A 23 1.79 -13.51 -12.72
CA LEU A 23 1.39 -13.38 -11.31
C LEU A 23 1.90 -12.07 -10.69
N CYS A 24 3.13 -11.67 -11.02
CA CYS A 24 3.69 -10.37 -10.62
C CYS A 24 2.83 -9.22 -11.17
N THR A 25 2.49 -9.27 -12.45
CA THR A 25 1.64 -8.28 -13.12
C THR A 25 0.27 -8.19 -12.46
N LYS A 26 -0.38 -9.35 -12.21
CA LYS A 26 -1.66 -9.41 -11.52
C LYS A 26 -1.59 -8.77 -10.13
N ALA A 27 -0.57 -9.12 -9.33
CA ALA A 27 -0.41 -8.56 -7.99
C ALA A 27 -0.26 -7.03 -8.01
N TYR A 28 0.46 -6.49 -9.01
CA TYR A 28 0.58 -5.05 -9.20
C TYR A 28 -0.76 -4.39 -9.56
N LEU A 29 -1.52 -4.96 -10.49
CA LEU A 29 -2.84 -4.44 -10.86
C LEU A 29 -3.80 -4.47 -9.68
N ASP A 30 -3.84 -5.58 -8.93
CA ASP A 30 -4.66 -5.69 -7.72
C ASP A 30 -4.30 -4.60 -6.70
N ALA A 31 -3.00 -4.33 -6.50
CA ALA A 31 -2.53 -3.27 -5.60
C ALA A 31 -2.94 -1.86 -6.06
N MET A 32 -2.85 -1.58 -7.36
CA MET A 32 -3.27 -0.29 -7.91
C MET A 32 -4.78 -0.10 -7.88
N ASP A 33 -5.57 -1.14 -8.15
CA ASP A 33 -7.03 -1.09 -8.03
C ASP A 33 -7.45 -0.88 -6.59
N GLY A 34 -6.84 -1.61 -5.64
CA GLY A 34 -7.04 -1.39 -4.21
C GLY A 34 -6.72 0.04 -3.77
N PHE A 35 -5.61 0.61 -4.26
CA PHE A 35 -5.24 2.00 -4.01
C PHE A 35 -6.27 2.99 -4.58
N ASN A 36 -6.70 2.81 -5.83
CA ASN A 36 -7.69 3.70 -6.44
C ASN A 36 -9.02 3.68 -5.70
N GLU A 37 -9.45 2.50 -5.26
CA GLU A 37 -10.67 2.32 -4.49
C GLU A 37 -10.55 2.99 -3.10
N TRP A 38 -9.41 2.81 -2.43
CA TRP A 38 -9.08 3.50 -1.18
C TRP A 38 -9.05 5.02 -1.36
N PHE A 39 -8.38 5.52 -2.40
CA PHE A 39 -8.24 6.94 -2.69
C PHE A 39 -9.60 7.61 -2.91
N ASN A 40 -10.46 6.96 -3.71
CA ASN A 40 -11.83 7.41 -3.93
C ASN A 40 -12.63 7.45 -2.63
N LYS A 41 -12.51 6.41 -1.80
CA LYS A 41 -13.19 6.35 -0.50
C LYS A 41 -12.72 7.48 0.42
N PHE A 42 -11.41 7.68 0.55
CA PHE A 42 -10.81 8.69 1.41
C PHE A 42 -11.25 10.11 1.02
N HIS A 43 -11.19 10.45 -0.28
CA HIS A 43 -11.43 11.81 -0.74
C HIS A 43 -12.91 12.14 -1.02
N HIS A 44 -13.74 11.17 -1.41
CA HIS A 44 -15.08 11.47 -1.94
C HIS A 44 -16.24 10.92 -1.12
N THR A 45 -15.99 10.12 -0.08
CA THR A 45 -17.07 9.46 0.67
C THR A 45 -17.16 9.86 2.14
N LYS A 46 -16.28 10.75 2.61
CA LYS A 46 -16.31 11.26 3.99
C LYS A 46 -17.62 12.03 4.23
N PRO A 47 -18.41 11.69 5.27
CA PRO A 47 -19.63 12.43 5.60
C PRO A 47 -19.35 13.90 5.86
N ALA A 48 -20.26 14.77 5.41
CA ALA A 48 -20.16 16.21 5.61
C ALA A 48 -20.77 16.62 6.95
N GLU A 49 -20.05 17.46 7.69
CA GLU A 49 -20.52 17.95 8.99
C GLU A 49 -21.77 18.84 8.83
N PRO A 50 -22.85 18.61 9.60
CA PRO A 50 -24.05 19.43 9.54
C PRO A 50 -23.76 20.88 9.96
N SER A 51 -24.22 21.85 9.18
CA SER A 51 -24.04 23.27 9.53
C SER A 51 -25.00 23.72 10.64
N ALA A 52 -24.46 24.42 11.63
CA ALA A 52 -25.24 24.98 12.73
C ALA A 52 -26.14 26.14 12.25
N PRO A 53 -27.43 26.16 12.63
CA PRO A 53 -28.32 27.27 12.30
C PRO A 53 -27.96 28.55 13.08
N HIS A 54 -27.88 29.70 12.39
CA HIS A 54 -27.44 30.99 12.95
C HIS A 54 -28.42 31.60 13.98
N ALA A 55 -29.73 31.32 13.85
CA ALA A 55 -30.78 31.80 14.73
C ALA A 55 -31.88 30.73 14.88
N ALA A 56 -31.59 29.69 15.67
CA ALA A 56 -32.41 28.49 15.73
C ALA A 56 -33.55 28.57 16.75
N SER A 57 -34.78 28.35 16.29
CA SER A 57 -35.93 28.01 17.13
C SER A 57 -35.70 26.67 17.87
N PHE A 58 -36.50 26.40 18.90
CA PHE A 58 -36.39 25.14 19.67
C PHE A 58 -36.48 23.89 18.77
N THR A 59 -37.40 23.87 17.80
CA THR A 59 -37.56 22.77 16.84
C THR A 59 -36.33 22.61 15.94
N GLU A 60 -35.72 23.70 15.50
CA GLU A 60 -34.50 23.67 14.66
C GLU A 60 -33.29 23.18 15.44
N LYS A 61 -33.20 23.47 16.75
CA LYS A 61 -32.17 22.91 17.63
C LYS A 61 -32.29 21.39 17.74
N VAL A 62 -33.50 20.89 18.02
CA VAL A 62 -33.75 19.44 18.11
C VAL A 62 -33.47 18.75 16.77
N ALA A 63 -33.85 19.37 15.64
CA ALA A 63 -33.53 18.85 14.31
C ALA A 63 -32.02 18.85 14.01
N PHE A 64 -31.28 19.88 14.46
CA PHE A 64 -29.82 19.91 14.36
C PHE A 64 -29.17 18.82 15.21
N GLU A 65 -29.60 18.62 16.45
CA GLU A 65 -29.13 17.53 17.32
C GLU A 65 -29.35 16.15 16.69
N HIS A 66 -30.51 15.93 16.06
CA HIS A 66 -30.76 14.68 15.35
C HIS A 66 -29.83 14.48 14.14
N ARG A 67 -29.59 15.55 13.36
CA ARG A 67 -28.65 15.50 12.23
C ARG A 67 -27.22 15.26 12.68
N LEU A 68 -26.80 15.87 13.80
CA LEU A 68 -25.48 15.66 14.37
C LEU A 68 -25.31 14.20 14.80
N LYS A 69 -26.31 13.63 15.48
CA LYS A 69 -26.29 12.21 15.87
C LYS A 69 -26.24 11.26 14.67
N GLN A 70 -26.95 11.58 13.58
CA GLN A 70 -26.86 10.81 12.34
C GLN A 70 -25.48 10.93 11.69
N TYR A 71 -24.93 12.14 11.64
CA TYR A 71 -23.58 12.40 11.15
C TYR A 71 -22.53 11.59 11.90
N ASP A 72 -22.56 11.58 13.23
CA ASP A 72 -21.60 10.83 14.05
C ASP A 72 -21.64 9.33 13.73
N GLN A 73 -22.85 8.76 13.59
CA GLN A 73 -23.03 7.35 13.22
C GLN A 73 -22.49 7.03 11.82
N GLU A 74 -22.75 7.91 10.85
CA GLU A 74 -22.23 7.78 9.48
C GLU A 74 -20.71 7.92 9.44
N LEU A 75 -20.15 8.87 10.20
CA LEU A 75 -18.72 9.12 10.30
C LEU A 75 -18.00 7.91 10.88
N GLU A 76 -18.49 7.35 11.99
CA GLU A 76 -17.91 6.13 12.57
C GLU A 76 -17.96 4.96 11.59
N ARG A 77 -19.09 4.78 10.90
CA ARG A 77 -19.23 3.71 9.89
C ARG A 77 -18.25 3.91 8.74
N TRP A 78 -18.09 5.14 8.28
CA TRP A 78 -17.13 5.50 7.23
C TRP A 78 -15.70 5.24 7.70
N GLN A 79 -15.33 5.67 8.91
CA GLN A 79 -13.99 5.44 9.49
C GLN A 79 -13.66 3.95 9.59
N ARG A 80 -14.56 3.13 10.15
CA ARG A 80 -14.37 1.67 10.21
C ARG A 80 -14.19 1.06 8.82
N GLY A 81 -15.01 1.50 7.87
CA GLY A 81 -14.90 1.05 6.49
C GLY A 81 -13.61 1.51 5.80
N LEU A 82 -13.11 2.71 6.11
CA LEU A 82 -11.85 3.23 5.58
C LEU A 82 -10.66 2.43 6.14
N LEU A 83 -10.64 2.14 7.45
CA LEU A 83 -9.60 1.34 8.06
C LEU A 83 -9.54 -0.08 7.48
N ALA A 84 -10.68 -0.73 7.28
CA ALA A 84 -10.74 -2.04 6.61
C ALA A 84 -10.19 -2.00 5.17
N GLN A 85 -10.55 -0.95 4.40
CA GLN A 85 -10.02 -0.77 3.05
C GLN A 85 -8.50 -0.50 3.07
N THR A 86 -8.04 0.24 4.07
CA THR A 86 -6.63 0.57 4.27
C THR A 86 -5.81 -0.68 4.53
N GLU A 87 -6.28 -1.55 5.41
CA GLU A 87 -5.64 -2.84 5.70
C GLU A 87 -5.58 -3.72 4.45
N ASN A 88 -6.68 -3.83 3.69
CA ASN A 88 -6.70 -4.60 2.45
C ASN A 88 -5.72 -4.06 1.41
N THR A 89 -5.73 -2.74 1.17
CA THR A 89 -4.85 -2.09 0.19
C THR A 89 -3.39 -2.23 0.58
N THR A 90 -3.08 -2.08 1.87
CA THR A 90 -1.73 -2.26 2.42
C THR A 90 -1.23 -3.68 2.19
N LYS A 91 -2.07 -4.70 2.42
CA LYS A 91 -1.73 -6.10 2.13
C LYS A 91 -1.43 -6.33 0.65
N LEU A 92 -2.24 -5.75 -0.25
CA LEU A 92 -2.01 -5.86 -1.70
C LEU A 92 -0.69 -5.21 -2.13
N ILE A 93 -0.37 -4.03 -1.60
CA ILE A 93 0.92 -3.38 -1.87
C ILE A 93 2.08 -4.22 -1.32
N TYR A 94 1.97 -4.73 -0.10
CA TYR A 94 3.01 -5.61 0.48
C TYR A 94 3.18 -6.91 -0.29
N ASN A 95 2.13 -7.48 -0.89
CA ASN A 95 2.28 -8.66 -1.77
C ASN A 95 3.17 -8.37 -2.97
N VAL A 96 3.23 -7.13 -3.46
CA VAL A 96 4.15 -6.71 -4.52
C VAL A 96 5.54 -6.45 -3.95
N LEU A 97 5.66 -5.67 -2.88
CA LEU A 97 6.97 -5.31 -2.30
C LEU A 97 7.72 -6.53 -1.76
N LEU A 98 6.99 -7.47 -1.17
CA LEU A 98 7.52 -8.66 -0.50
C LEU A 98 7.12 -9.93 -1.27
N PHE A 99 7.03 -9.84 -2.60
CA PHE A 99 6.58 -10.93 -3.45
C PHE A 99 7.44 -12.18 -3.23
N ALA A 100 6.77 -13.33 -3.08
CA ALA A 100 7.41 -14.56 -2.66
C ALA A 100 8.49 -15.06 -3.63
N ASN A 101 9.42 -15.86 -3.10
CA ASN A 101 10.47 -16.56 -3.84
C ASN A 101 11.30 -15.60 -4.72
N GLY A 102 12.06 -14.69 -4.11
CA GLY A 102 13.02 -13.85 -4.84
C GLY A 102 12.53 -12.48 -5.30
N GLY A 103 11.28 -12.10 -5.02
CA GLY A 103 10.78 -10.73 -5.26
C GLY A 103 10.07 -10.52 -6.61
N TRP A 104 9.43 -9.36 -6.74
CA TRP A 104 8.53 -9.03 -7.85
C TRP A 104 9.29 -8.76 -9.16
N MET A 105 8.84 -9.32 -10.28
CA MET A 105 9.50 -9.22 -11.60
C MET A 105 10.96 -9.69 -11.57
N VAL A 106 11.23 -10.78 -10.84
CA VAL A 106 12.55 -11.45 -10.80
C VAL A 106 12.36 -12.89 -11.26
N ASP A 107 13.03 -13.26 -12.34
CA ASP A 107 13.04 -14.64 -12.85
C ASP A 107 13.67 -15.59 -11.83
N GLN A 108 13.16 -16.83 -11.79
CA GLN A 108 13.71 -17.88 -10.90
C GLN A 108 14.68 -18.81 -11.63
N ARG A 109 14.57 -18.87 -12.95
CA ARG A 109 15.44 -19.65 -13.81
C ARG A 109 16.21 -18.73 -14.73
N GLU A 110 17.54 -18.85 -14.68
CA GLU A 110 18.46 -18.00 -15.42
C GLU A 110 18.76 -18.49 -16.84
N ASP A 111 18.24 -19.68 -17.20
CA ASP A 111 18.47 -20.33 -18.49
C ASP A 111 17.88 -19.54 -19.68
N ASP A 112 17.01 -18.56 -19.42
CA ASP A 112 16.49 -17.61 -20.41
C ASP A 112 17.59 -16.62 -20.84
N SER A 113 17.76 -16.45 -22.15
CA SER A 113 18.82 -15.63 -22.76
C SER A 113 18.35 -14.24 -23.21
N ASP A 114 17.07 -13.89 -23.04
CA ASP A 114 16.55 -12.59 -23.48
C ASP A 114 17.00 -11.44 -22.56
N SER A 115 18.16 -10.88 -22.89
CA SER A 115 18.72 -9.69 -22.22
C SER A 115 17.80 -8.46 -22.28
N GLY A 116 16.98 -8.32 -23.32
CA GLY A 116 16.06 -7.19 -23.49
C GLY A 116 14.91 -7.27 -22.50
N ARG A 117 14.29 -8.45 -22.36
CA ARG A 117 13.25 -8.72 -21.35
C ARG A 117 13.80 -8.49 -19.93
N LYS A 118 14.98 -9.02 -19.61
CA LYS A 118 15.61 -8.82 -18.28
C LYS A 118 15.80 -7.34 -17.93
N GLN A 119 16.25 -6.54 -18.89
CA GLN A 119 16.38 -5.09 -18.70
C GLN A 119 15.03 -4.40 -18.48
N GLN A 120 13.98 -4.83 -19.17
CA GLN A 120 12.62 -4.32 -18.97
C GLN A 120 12.10 -4.64 -17.57
N LEU A 121 12.28 -5.87 -17.08
CA LEU A 121 11.88 -6.27 -15.72
C LEU A 121 12.59 -5.43 -14.66
N GLU A 122 13.90 -5.21 -14.81
CA GLU A 122 14.65 -4.36 -13.88
C GLU A 122 14.17 -2.89 -13.93
N SER A 123 13.89 -2.37 -15.13
CA SER A 123 13.35 -1.01 -15.30
C SER A 123 11.97 -0.88 -14.64
N LEU A 124 11.11 -1.90 -14.77
CA LEU A 124 9.80 -1.92 -14.12
C LEU A 124 9.93 -1.89 -12.60
N ARG A 125 10.91 -2.62 -12.03
CA ARG A 125 11.19 -2.61 -10.59
C ARG A 125 11.60 -1.22 -10.11
N GLN A 126 12.53 -0.57 -10.81
CA GLN A 126 13.00 0.78 -10.48
C GLN A 126 11.92 1.85 -10.58
N LEU A 127 10.89 1.66 -11.42
CA LEU A 127 9.75 2.57 -11.51
C LEU A 127 8.66 2.26 -10.48
N THR A 128 8.36 0.99 -10.29
CA THR A 128 7.15 0.53 -9.57
C THR A 128 7.37 0.45 -8.08
N ILE A 129 8.50 -0.12 -7.64
CA ILE A 129 8.75 -0.38 -6.21
C ILE A 129 8.85 0.94 -5.43
N PRO A 130 9.66 1.95 -5.85
CA PRO A 130 9.71 3.23 -5.15
C PRO A 130 8.33 3.90 -5.09
N ARG A 131 7.61 3.90 -6.20
CA ARG A 131 6.26 4.47 -6.28
C ARG A 131 5.30 3.80 -5.29
N LEU A 132 5.27 2.47 -5.24
CA LEU A 132 4.41 1.73 -4.30
C LEU A 132 4.78 1.97 -2.84
N CYS A 133 6.08 2.10 -2.52
CA CYS A 133 6.50 2.49 -1.17
C CYS A 133 6.00 3.88 -0.78
N PHE A 134 6.02 4.85 -1.70
CA PHE A 134 5.47 6.19 -1.44
C PHE A 134 3.95 6.17 -1.29
N LEU A 135 3.23 5.40 -2.10
CA LEU A 135 1.78 5.23 -1.98
C LEU A 135 1.42 4.55 -0.65
N LEU A 136 2.16 3.51 -0.26
CA LEU A 136 1.99 2.84 1.02
C LEU A 136 2.19 3.80 2.19
N HIS A 137 3.26 4.61 2.16
CA HIS A 137 3.49 5.64 3.16
C HIS A 137 2.32 6.65 3.23
N ASP A 138 1.86 7.17 2.08
CA ASP A 138 0.76 8.15 2.04
C ASP A 138 -0.53 7.59 2.65
N ILE A 139 -0.87 6.35 2.32
CA ILE A 139 -2.03 5.64 2.88
C ILE A 139 -1.93 5.52 4.41
N LEU A 140 -0.79 5.02 4.90
CA LEU A 140 -0.59 4.79 6.33
C LEU A 140 -0.55 6.11 7.10
N HIS A 141 0.12 7.13 6.57
CA HIS A 141 0.23 8.45 7.20
C HIS A 141 -1.13 9.15 7.27
N LYS A 142 -1.91 9.15 6.18
CA LYS A 142 -3.26 9.75 6.14
C LYS A 142 -4.29 9.05 7.02
N THR A 143 -4.03 7.78 7.36
CA THR A 143 -4.86 7.00 8.29
C THR A 143 -4.23 6.92 9.68
N GLU A 144 -3.24 7.76 9.96
CA GLU A 144 -2.59 7.93 11.26
C GLU A 144 -1.89 6.67 11.79
N GLN A 145 -1.57 5.72 10.91
CA GLN A 145 -0.84 4.50 11.23
C GLN A 145 0.67 4.75 11.18
N TYR A 146 1.14 5.75 11.94
CA TYR A 146 2.50 6.24 11.83
C TYR A 146 3.58 5.21 12.20
N GLY A 147 3.31 4.32 13.17
CA GLY A 147 4.25 3.23 13.49
C GLY A 147 4.47 2.29 12.29
N ALA A 148 3.41 1.99 11.54
CA ALA A 148 3.51 1.19 10.32
C ALA A 148 4.23 1.93 9.19
N CYS A 149 4.14 3.28 9.13
CA CYS A 149 4.97 4.06 8.21
C CYS A 149 6.45 3.80 8.45
N LEU A 150 6.89 3.79 9.72
CA LEU A 150 8.30 3.63 10.07
C LEU A 150 8.83 2.22 9.76
N GLN A 151 7.98 1.19 9.88
CA GLN A 151 8.30 -0.18 9.47
C GLN A 151 8.61 -0.34 7.98
N ILE A 152 8.22 0.62 7.13
CA ILE A 152 8.62 0.63 5.71
C ILE A 152 10.15 0.66 5.58
N ALA A 153 10.86 1.35 6.48
CA ALA A 153 12.32 1.40 6.48
C ALA A 153 12.93 -0.01 6.62
N ASP A 154 12.39 -0.82 7.54
CA ASP A 154 12.87 -2.17 7.80
C ASP A 154 12.68 -3.06 6.57
N HIS A 155 11.53 -2.94 5.90
CA HIS A 155 11.24 -3.68 4.68
C HIS A 155 12.14 -3.25 3.51
N VAL A 156 12.39 -1.95 3.35
CA VAL A 156 13.23 -1.42 2.28
C VAL A 156 14.69 -1.80 2.49
N ALA A 157 15.20 -1.70 3.72
CA ALA A 157 16.57 -2.02 4.09
C ALA A 157 16.85 -3.53 4.23
N SER A 158 15.80 -4.37 4.21
CA SER A 158 15.94 -5.82 4.37
C SER A 158 16.78 -6.46 3.26
N GLU A 159 17.77 -7.26 3.66
CA GLU A 159 18.56 -8.09 2.75
C GLU A 159 17.77 -9.25 2.13
N GLN A 160 16.59 -9.58 2.67
CA GLN A 160 15.75 -10.64 2.13
C GLN A 160 15.23 -10.30 0.73
N PHE A 161 14.85 -9.03 0.52
CA PHE A 161 14.27 -8.55 -0.74
C PHE A 161 15.17 -7.53 -1.45
N THR A 162 16.14 -6.95 -0.73
CA THR A 162 17.12 -5.97 -1.23
C THR A 162 16.48 -4.78 -1.95
N LEU A 163 15.30 -4.34 -1.48
CA LEU A 163 14.52 -3.30 -2.16
C LEU A 163 15.31 -2.00 -2.26
N TYR A 164 16.16 -1.66 -1.29
CA TYR A 164 17.02 -0.49 -1.34
C TYR A 164 17.87 -0.36 -2.62
N LYS A 165 18.18 -1.47 -3.30
CA LYS A 165 18.98 -1.46 -4.55
C LYS A 165 18.21 -0.93 -5.77
N VAL A 166 16.88 -0.99 -5.76
CA VAL A 166 16.06 -0.51 -6.88
C VAL A 166 15.73 0.97 -6.78
N PHE A 167 15.99 1.60 -5.62
CA PHE A 167 15.76 3.03 -5.44
C PHE A 167 16.95 3.83 -5.96
N ARG A 168 16.65 5.01 -6.52
CA ARG A 168 17.66 6.04 -6.69
C ARG A 168 17.95 6.72 -5.35
N GLN A 169 19.11 7.38 -5.28
CA GLN A 169 19.54 8.07 -4.07
C GLN A 169 18.56 9.20 -3.65
N ASP A 170 18.02 9.95 -4.61
CA ASP A 170 16.99 10.97 -4.37
C ASP A 170 15.70 10.37 -3.82
N GLU A 171 15.31 9.19 -4.29
CA GLU A 171 14.10 8.49 -3.84
C GLU A 171 14.25 7.96 -2.40
N LEU A 172 15.43 7.44 -2.03
CA LEU A 172 15.71 7.08 -0.64
C LEU A 172 15.72 8.29 0.30
N GLN A 173 16.30 9.41 -0.14
CA GLN A 173 16.25 10.65 0.64
C GLN A 173 14.81 11.15 0.81
N HIS A 174 14.00 11.05 -0.24
CA HIS A 174 12.58 11.39 -0.17
C HIS A 174 11.82 10.47 0.78
N LEU A 175 12.06 9.15 0.71
CA LEU A 175 11.47 8.20 1.65
C LEU A 175 11.81 8.55 3.10
N LEU A 176 13.09 8.80 3.39
CA LEU A 176 13.53 9.19 4.74
C LEU A 176 12.89 10.50 5.21
N HIS A 177 12.66 11.45 4.29
CA HIS A 177 11.94 12.68 4.61
C HIS A 177 10.49 12.40 5.03
N LEU A 178 9.78 11.57 4.27
CA LEU A 178 8.41 11.14 4.58
C LEU A 178 8.33 10.41 5.93
N LEU A 179 9.28 9.50 6.20
CA LEU A 179 9.36 8.79 7.49
C LEU A 179 9.60 9.76 8.65
N ARG A 180 10.45 10.77 8.47
CA ARG A 180 10.65 11.82 9.47
C ARG A 180 9.37 12.58 9.78
N GLU A 181 8.54 12.90 8.77
CA GLU A 181 7.23 13.54 9.00
C GLU A 181 6.32 12.65 9.85
N SER A 182 6.29 11.34 9.56
CA SER A 182 5.57 10.36 10.38
C SER A 182 6.12 10.28 11.82
N SER A 183 7.44 10.24 12.02
CA SER A 183 8.04 10.26 13.37
C SER A 183 7.69 11.52 14.16
N VAL A 184 7.61 12.69 13.52
CA VAL A 184 7.17 13.93 14.18
C VAL A 184 5.70 13.82 14.61
N ALA A 185 4.85 13.23 13.78
CA ALA A 185 3.45 12.99 14.14
C ALA A 185 3.31 12.03 15.33
N VAL A 186 4.16 11.00 15.41
CA VAL A 186 4.23 10.09 16.56
C VAL A 186 4.63 10.81 17.84
N LEU A 187 5.64 11.68 17.79
CA LEU A 187 6.09 12.44 18.96
C LEU A 187 4.97 13.34 19.52
N ASN A 188 4.11 13.88 18.65
CA ASN A 188 2.93 14.65 19.08
C ASN A 188 1.88 13.78 19.81
N GLN A 189 1.97 12.45 19.72
CA GLN A 189 1.14 11.49 20.45
C GLN A 189 1.78 11.02 21.77
N ASN A 190 2.83 11.70 22.26
CA ASN A 190 3.60 11.34 23.47
C ASN A 190 4.26 9.94 23.42
N LYS A 191 4.58 9.46 22.22
CA LYS A 191 5.35 8.23 21.99
C LYS A 191 6.77 8.56 21.58
N ASP A 192 7.67 7.59 21.62
CA ASP A 192 9.03 7.74 21.10
C ASP A 192 9.02 7.93 19.56
N PRO A 193 10.13 8.32 18.92
CA PRO A 193 10.17 8.55 17.47
C PRO A 193 9.82 7.34 16.59
N LEU A 194 9.76 6.13 17.15
CA LEU A 194 9.47 4.86 16.49
C LEU A 194 8.04 4.36 16.73
N GLY A 195 7.29 5.00 17.63
CA GLY A 195 5.92 4.63 17.96
C GLY A 195 5.76 3.76 19.21
N TYR A 196 6.82 3.57 19.99
CA TYR A 196 6.78 2.88 21.27
C TYR A 196 6.41 3.85 22.41
N GLU A 197 5.80 3.31 23.46
CA GLU A 197 5.49 4.09 24.66
C GLU A 197 6.78 4.51 25.38
N ILE A 198 6.84 5.75 25.85
CA ILE A 198 7.97 6.27 26.62
C ILE A 198 7.81 5.79 28.07
N GLU A 199 8.69 4.90 28.54
CA GLU A 199 8.75 4.44 29.93
C GLU A 199 9.13 5.56 30.92
#